data_AF-A0A957P746-F1
#
_entry.id   AF-A0A957P746-F1
#
_cell.length_a   1.000
_cell.length_b   1.000
_cell.length_c   1.000
_cell.angle_alpha   90.00
_cell.angle_beta   90.00
_cell.angle_gamma   90.00
#
_symmetry.space_group_name_H-M   'P 1'
#
loop_
_entity.id
_entity.type
_entity.pdbx_description
1 polymer ?
#
loop_
_entity_poly.entity_id
_entity_poly.type
_entity_poly.pdbx_seq_one_letter_code
_entity_poly.pdbx_strand_id
1 'polypeptide(L)'
;MIRLLTEWDRQRTIDFLRAAPEYNLYTLGNIERIGFAHELTQYWGDFDEAGVLRGVLNRYMQGWVIFGATTSDWAAFGQIVDTHATTAQRLQDNPGGLVSFLPYLHRYEAARVSIQHLMALEAANFAAAPTPRPHVLVRRATLADLPQLVDFYAAAGHMARAKAAVEQPLQSTRLWLAEKQG
;
A
#
# COMPACT_ATOMS: atom_id res chain seq x y z
N MET A 1 -16.96 17.00 7.11
CA MET A 1 -16.35 17.12 8.44
C MET A 1 -15.25 16.09 8.53
N ILE A 2 -14.01 16.55 8.71
CA ILE A 2 -12.87 15.66 8.87
C ILE A 2 -12.63 15.35 10.34
N ARG A 3 -12.42 14.06 10.66
CA ARG A 3 -12.00 13.62 12.00
C ARG A 3 -11.11 12.40 11.94
N LEU A 4 -10.41 12.12 13.04
CA LEU A 4 -9.72 10.84 13.22
C LEU A 4 -10.73 9.69 13.15
N LEU A 5 -10.34 8.64 12.43
CA LEU A 5 -11.06 7.38 12.36
C LEU A 5 -10.64 6.50 13.54
N THR A 6 -11.60 5.75 14.05
CA THR A 6 -11.41 4.81 15.16
C THR A 6 -11.87 3.42 14.74
N GLU A 7 -11.74 2.43 15.62
CA GLU A 7 -12.26 1.08 15.36
C GLU A 7 -13.78 1.06 15.09
N TRP A 8 -14.54 2.03 15.59
CA TRP A 8 -15.97 2.20 15.26
C TRP A 8 -16.24 2.50 13.79
N ASP A 9 -15.21 2.96 13.07
CA ASP A 9 -15.28 3.30 11.65
C ASP A 9 -14.74 2.19 10.74
N ARG A 10 -14.31 1.05 11.31
CA ARG A 10 -13.63 0.00 10.55
C ARG A 10 -14.41 -0.45 9.33
N GLN A 11 -15.67 -0.87 9.52
CA GLN A 11 -16.46 -1.44 8.44
C GLN A 11 -16.67 -0.44 7.31
N ARG A 12 -17.16 0.78 7.62
CA ARG A 12 -17.36 1.84 6.62
C ARG A 12 -16.08 2.24 5.90
N THR A 13 -14.95 2.25 6.59
CA THR A 13 -13.65 2.62 6.01
C THR A 13 -13.16 1.52 5.06
N ILE A 14 -13.28 0.26 5.48
CA ILE A 14 -12.93 -0.89 4.64
C ILE A 14 -13.81 -0.92 3.39
N ASP A 15 -15.12 -0.73 3.53
CA ASP A 15 -16.05 -0.75 2.39
C ASP A 15 -15.75 0.39 1.41
N PHE A 16 -15.45 1.59 1.92
CA PHE A 16 -15.04 2.73 1.10
C PHE A 16 -13.74 2.46 0.33
N LEU A 17 -12.70 1.95 0.99
CA LEU A 17 -11.41 1.66 0.37
C LEU A 17 -11.48 0.48 -0.63
N ARG A 18 -12.38 -0.49 -0.38
CA ARG A 18 -12.62 -1.63 -1.27
C ARG A 18 -13.34 -1.27 -2.56
N ALA A 19 -13.84 -0.05 -2.72
CA ALA A 19 -14.35 0.43 -4.00
C ALA A 19 -13.25 0.50 -5.07
N ALA A 20 -11.99 0.68 -4.66
CA ALA A 20 -10.83 0.66 -5.54
C ALA A 20 -9.62 0.03 -4.81
N PRO A 21 -9.62 -1.29 -4.59
CA PRO A 21 -8.66 -1.98 -3.72
C PRO A 21 -7.22 -1.88 -4.24
N GLU A 22 -7.02 -1.76 -5.55
CA GLU A 22 -5.72 -1.62 -6.20
C GLU A 22 -4.97 -0.35 -5.76
N TYR A 23 -5.68 0.75 -5.51
CA TYR A 23 -5.08 1.99 -4.99
C TYR A 23 -4.92 1.95 -3.46
N ASN A 24 -5.68 1.09 -2.78
CA ASN A 24 -5.81 1.08 -1.34
C ASN A 24 -5.18 -0.15 -0.66
N LEU A 25 -4.45 -0.98 -1.41
CA LEU A 25 -3.88 -2.25 -0.93
C LEU A 25 -3.07 -2.07 0.37
N TYR A 26 -2.20 -1.05 0.42
CA TYR A 26 -1.38 -0.79 1.60
C TYR A 26 -2.21 -0.29 2.78
N THR A 27 -3.17 0.60 2.54
CA THR A 27 -4.08 1.11 3.58
C THR A 27 -4.93 -0.01 4.17
N LEU A 28 -5.49 -0.87 3.32
CA LEU A 28 -6.29 -2.04 3.72
C LEU A 28 -5.45 -3.03 4.54
N GLY A 29 -4.25 -3.39 4.07
CA GLY A 29 -3.35 -4.29 4.78
C GLY A 29 -2.88 -3.72 6.13
N ASN A 30 -2.67 -2.41 6.22
CA ASN A 30 -2.35 -1.74 7.47
C ASN A 30 -3.54 -1.80 8.45
N ILE A 31 -4.76 -1.50 8.02
CA ILE A 31 -5.96 -1.59 8.86
C ILE A 31 -6.17 -3.03 9.36
N GLU A 32 -5.92 -4.04 8.51
CA GLU A 32 -6.02 -5.44 8.88
C GLU A 32 -4.98 -5.83 9.94
N ARG A 33 -3.72 -5.40 9.78
CA ARG A 33 -2.60 -5.83 10.62
C ARG A 33 -2.44 -5.05 11.93
N ILE A 34 -2.63 -3.72 11.89
CA ILE A 34 -2.32 -2.81 13.00
C ILE A 34 -3.51 -1.96 13.45
N GLY A 35 -4.65 -2.03 12.75
CA GLY A 35 -5.87 -1.30 13.13
C GLY A 35 -5.75 0.22 13.01
N PHE A 36 -6.61 0.93 13.77
CA PHE A 36 -6.70 2.40 13.76
C PHE A 36 -5.93 3.09 14.90
N ALA A 37 -5.54 2.35 15.93
CA ALA A 37 -4.90 2.86 17.14
C ALA A 37 -3.46 2.35 17.27
N HIS A 38 -2.52 3.02 16.60
CA HIS A 38 -1.09 2.66 16.67
C HIS A 38 -0.22 3.90 16.42
N GLU A 39 0.93 4.03 17.10
CA GLU A 39 1.78 5.24 16.98
C GLU A 39 2.27 5.49 15.53
N LEU A 40 2.59 4.41 14.81
CA LEU A 40 3.05 4.42 13.43
C LEU A 40 1.96 4.76 12.39
N THR A 41 0.67 4.69 12.73
CA THR A 41 -0.41 4.94 11.75
C THR A 41 -1.55 5.80 12.30
N GLN A 42 -2.09 6.67 11.47
CA GLN A 42 -3.29 7.45 11.80
C GLN A 42 -4.13 7.55 10.54
N TYR A 43 -5.43 7.65 10.74
CA TYR A 43 -6.39 7.74 9.66
C TYR A 43 -7.36 8.87 9.96
N TRP A 44 -7.61 9.71 8.97
CA TRP A 44 -8.64 10.74 9.02
C TRP A 44 -9.66 10.42 7.94
N GLY A 45 -10.93 10.59 8.28
CA GLY A 45 -12.04 10.44 7.35
C GLY A 45 -12.76 11.77 7.17
N ASP A 46 -13.09 12.10 5.93
CA ASP A 46 -14.00 13.18 5.60
C ASP A 46 -15.41 12.63 5.44
N PHE A 47 -16.34 13.12 6.26
CA PHE A 47 -17.75 12.74 6.25
C PHE A 47 -18.62 13.88 5.73
N ASP A 48 -19.64 13.58 4.93
CA ASP A 48 -20.66 14.58 4.60
C ASP A 48 -21.64 14.82 5.75
N GLU A 49 -22.64 15.67 5.52
CA GLU A 49 -23.70 16.01 6.48
C GLU A 49 -24.56 14.79 6.88
N ALA A 50 -24.67 13.78 6.00
CA ALA A 50 -25.38 12.54 6.26
C ALA A 50 -24.50 11.48 6.97
N GLY A 51 -23.23 11.78 7.23
CA GLY A 51 -22.28 10.86 7.85
C GLY A 51 -21.70 9.82 6.90
N VAL A 52 -21.81 10.02 5.58
CA VAL A 52 -21.21 9.17 4.55
C VAL A 52 -19.74 9.55 4.40
N LEU A 53 -18.87 8.53 4.42
CA LEU A 53 -17.43 8.69 4.24
C LEU A 53 -17.14 8.98 2.76
N ARG A 54 -16.47 10.12 2.49
CA ARG A 54 -16.12 10.59 1.14
C ARG A 54 -14.63 10.46 0.83
N GLY A 55 -13.78 10.45 1.85
CA GLY A 55 -12.34 10.36 1.67
C GLY A 55 -11.62 9.92 2.93
N VAL A 56 -10.44 9.33 2.74
CA VAL A 56 -9.56 8.80 3.77
C VAL A 56 -8.14 9.28 3.53
N LEU A 57 -7.54 9.89 4.55
CA LEU A 57 -6.12 10.22 4.61
C LEU A 57 -5.45 9.27 5.61
N ASN A 58 -4.38 8.61 5.21
CA ASN A 58 -3.57 7.74 6.06
C ASN A 58 -2.14 8.28 6.20
N ARG A 59 -1.64 8.32 7.44
CA ARG A 59 -0.23 8.61 7.76
C ARG A 59 0.48 7.33 8.17
N TYR A 60 1.21 6.75 7.23
CA TYR A 60 2.22 5.68 7.30
C TYR A 60 3.61 6.07 7.83
N MET A 61 3.88 6.17 9.13
CA MET A 61 5.15 6.78 9.63
C MET A 61 5.35 8.21 9.08
N GLN A 62 6.21 8.40 8.09
CA GLN A 62 6.42 9.68 7.38
C GLN A 62 5.84 9.68 5.95
N GLY A 63 5.26 8.55 5.53
CA GLY A 63 4.50 8.43 4.30
C GLY A 63 3.04 8.81 4.51
N TRP A 64 2.45 9.51 3.56
CA TRP A 64 1.03 9.85 3.58
C TRP A 64 0.36 9.40 2.31
N VAL A 65 -0.84 8.84 2.43
CA VAL A 65 -1.63 8.33 1.33
C VAL A 65 -3.03 8.88 1.44
N ILE A 66 -3.59 9.39 0.35
CA ILE A 66 -4.96 9.86 0.30
C ILE A 66 -5.76 9.09 -0.75
N PHE A 67 -7.02 8.83 -0.44
CA PHE A 67 -8.01 8.28 -1.36
C PHE A 67 -9.37 8.92 -1.07
N GLY A 68 -10.02 9.49 -2.07
CA GLY A 68 -11.24 10.25 -1.87
C GLY A 68 -12.06 10.45 -3.14
N ALA A 69 -13.35 10.73 -2.96
CA ALA A 69 -14.23 11.23 -4.02
C ALA A 69 -13.88 12.68 -4.39
N THR A 70 -14.32 13.13 -5.57
CA THR A 70 -14.19 14.53 -6.01
C THR A 70 -14.76 15.56 -5.03
N THR A 71 -15.77 15.18 -4.26
CA THR A 71 -16.45 16.01 -3.26
C THR A 71 -15.79 15.98 -1.88
N SER A 72 -14.66 15.30 -1.75
CA SER A 72 -13.86 15.31 -0.51
C SER A 72 -13.34 16.72 -0.22
N ASP A 73 -13.20 17.03 1.07
CA ASP A 73 -12.57 18.28 1.50
C ASP A 73 -11.03 18.20 1.39
N TRP A 74 -10.53 18.32 0.16
CA TRP A 74 -9.11 18.24 -0.18
C TRP A 74 -8.28 19.34 0.50
N ALA A 75 -8.86 20.52 0.71
CA ALA A 75 -8.21 21.62 1.40
C ALA A 75 -7.98 21.29 2.87
N ALA A 76 -9.00 20.77 3.55
CA ALA A 76 -8.86 20.36 4.95
C ALA A 76 -7.89 19.18 5.11
N PHE A 77 -7.86 18.22 4.17
CA PHE A 77 -6.82 17.17 4.15
C PHE A 77 -5.41 17.75 3.98
N GLY A 78 -5.22 18.70 3.06
CA GLY A 78 -3.97 19.44 2.90
C GLY A 78 -3.53 20.11 4.19
N GLN A 79 -4.45 20.84 4.83
CA GLN A 79 -4.18 21.51 6.11
C GLN A 79 -3.76 20.54 7.21
N ILE A 80 -4.36 19.33 7.28
CA ILE A 80 -3.93 18.30 8.23
C ILE A 80 -2.47 17.94 8.00
N VAL A 81 -2.08 17.64 6.76
CA VAL A 81 -0.69 17.24 6.45
C VAL A 81 0.31 18.38 6.67
N ASP A 82 -0.08 19.61 6.36
CA ASP A 82 0.73 20.82 6.54
C ASP A 82 1.00 21.17 8.00
N THR A 83 -0.01 21.01 8.86
CA THR A 83 0.05 21.38 10.27
C THR A 83 0.48 20.23 11.18
N HIS A 84 0.50 18.99 10.68
CA HIS A 84 0.89 17.84 11.47
C HIS A 84 2.37 17.92 11.94
N ALA A 85 2.61 17.48 13.18
CA ALA A 85 3.93 17.48 13.79
C ALA A 85 4.92 16.55 13.07
N THR A 86 4.45 15.37 12.64
CA THR A 86 5.22 14.48 11.76
C THR A 86 5.22 15.02 10.34
N THR A 87 6.40 15.35 9.81
CA THR A 87 6.57 15.82 8.43
C THR A 87 6.35 14.70 7.41
N ALA A 88 5.73 15.02 6.28
CA ALA A 88 5.68 14.13 5.14
C ALA A 88 7.04 14.06 4.43
N GLN A 89 7.54 12.84 4.24
CA GLN A 89 8.70 12.57 3.35
C GLN A 89 8.28 11.88 2.05
N ARG A 90 7.09 11.26 2.04
CA ARG A 90 6.50 10.65 0.86
C ARG A 90 5.01 10.97 0.86
N LEU A 91 4.51 11.40 -0.28
CA LEU A 91 3.09 11.59 -0.52
C LEU A 91 2.68 10.68 -1.67
N GLN A 92 1.63 9.91 -1.48
CA GLN A 92 0.95 9.19 -2.53
C GLN A 92 -0.44 9.79 -2.65
N ASP A 93 -0.65 10.48 -3.76
CA ASP A 93 -1.96 10.87 -4.21
C ASP A 93 -2.42 9.88 -5.29
N ASN A 94 -3.68 9.49 -5.24
CA ASN A 94 -4.27 8.55 -6.18
C ASN A 94 -5.44 9.25 -6.88
N PRO A 95 -5.19 10.30 -7.68
CA PRO A 95 -6.27 11.16 -8.12
C PRO A 95 -7.25 10.44 -9.04
N GLY A 96 -6.86 9.41 -9.81
CA GLY A 96 -7.77 8.78 -10.78
C GLY A 96 -8.43 9.79 -11.76
N GLY A 97 -7.85 10.99 -11.91
CA GLY A 97 -8.42 12.13 -12.65
C GLY A 97 -9.32 13.10 -11.84
N LEU A 98 -9.39 12.98 -10.51
CA LEU A 98 -10.43 13.53 -9.65
C LEU A 98 -9.85 14.35 -8.47
N VAL A 99 -9.17 15.47 -8.78
CA VAL A 99 -8.69 16.46 -7.79
C VAL A 99 -7.60 15.94 -6.83
N SER A 100 -6.70 16.82 -6.42
CA SER A 100 -5.53 16.51 -5.59
C SER A 100 -5.50 17.44 -4.38
N PHE A 101 -5.03 16.95 -3.23
CA PHE A 101 -4.74 17.80 -2.07
C PHE A 101 -3.41 18.56 -2.17
N LEU A 102 -2.55 18.22 -3.14
CA LEU A 102 -1.22 18.80 -3.29
C LEU A 102 -1.21 20.34 -3.40
N PRO A 103 -2.16 21.01 -4.09
CA PRO A 103 -2.21 22.48 -4.14
C PRO A 103 -2.43 23.16 -2.79
N TYR A 104 -2.89 22.42 -1.77
CA TYR A 104 -3.14 22.92 -0.42
C TYR A 104 -1.97 22.64 0.53
N LEU A 105 -0.85 22.12 0.02
CA LEU A 105 0.36 21.89 0.79
C LEU A 105 1.33 23.06 0.58
N HIS A 106 1.49 23.86 1.63
CA HIS A 106 2.32 25.07 1.66
C HIS A 106 3.65 24.85 2.38
N ARG A 107 3.77 23.83 3.24
CA ARG A 107 5.03 23.53 3.97
C ARG A 107 6.00 22.67 3.17
N TYR A 108 5.57 22.13 2.03
CA TYR A 108 6.30 21.11 1.30
C TYR A 108 6.63 21.57 -0.12
N GLU A 109 7.80 21.15 -0.60
CA GLU A 109 8.21 21.27 -2.00
C GLU A 109 8.49 19.87 -2.57
N ALA A 110 8.00 19.60 -3.77
CA ALA A 110 8.19 18.30 -4.42
C ALA A 110 9.62 18.17 -4.96
N ALA A 111 10.50 17.49 -4.22
CA ALA A 111 11.85 17.17 -4.70
C ALA A 111 11.86 16.18 -5.87
N ARG A 112 10.88 15.27 -5.92
CA ARG A 112 10.71 14.29 -6.99
C ARG A 112 9.24 13.92 -7.16
N VAL A 113 8.80 13.86 -8.40
CA VAL A 113 7.47 13.36 -8.79
C VAL A 113 7.67 12.12 -9.67
N SER A 114 6.93 11.05 -9.38
CA SER A 114 6.92 9.84 -10.19
C SER A 114 5.50 9.37 -10.41
N ILE A 115 5.15 9.07 -11.65
CA ILE A 115 3.89 8.44 -12.01
C ILE A 115 4.10 6.93 -11.92
N GLN A 116 3.25 6.25 -11.16
CA GLN A 116 3.24 4.79 -11.07
C GLN A 116 2.01 4.25 -11.79
N HIS A 117 2.22 3.22 -12.59
CA HIS A 117 1.16 2.51 -13.26
C HIS A 117 0.88 1.22 -12.49
N LEU A 118 -0.40 0.97 -12.23
CA LEU A 118 -0.87 -0.26 -11.63
C LEU A 118 -1.45 -1.16 -12.72
N MET A 119 -1.25 -2.45 -12.56
CA MET A 119 -1.91 -3.47 -13.38
C MET A 119 -2.67 -4.38 -12.43
N ALA A 120 -3.98 -4.45 -12.60
CA ALA A 120 -4.80 -5.44 -11.92
C ALA A 120 -4.77 -6.74 -12.73
N LEU A 121 -4.51 -7.86 -12.06
CA LEU A 121 -4.64 -9.19 -12.65
C LEU A 121 -5.95 -9.80 -12.14
N GLU A 122 -6.95 -9.84 -13.00
CA GLU A 122 -8.25 -10.42 -12.63
C GLU A 122 -8.15 -11.93 -12.44
N ALA A 123 -8.93 -12.46 -11.49
CA ALA A 123 -9.00 -13.90 -11.22
C ALA A 123 -9.32 -14.72 -12.48
N ALA A 124 -10.14 -14.18 -13.39
CA ALA A 124 -10.49 -14.79 -14.66
C ALA A 124 -9.29 -14.96 -15.62
N ASN A 125 -8.23 -14.18 -15.44
CA ASN A 125 -7.00 -14.26 -16.25
C ASN A 125 -6.02 -15.33 -15.75
N PHE A 126 -6.28 -15.94 -14.59
CA PHE A 126 -5.47 -17.06 -14.12
C PHE A 126 -5.90 -18.36 -14.79
N ALA A 127 -4.92 -19.15 -15.23
CA ALA A 127 -5.19 -20.52 -15.66
C ALA A 127 -5.74 -21.33 -14.48
N ALA A 128 -6.86 -22.03 -14.68
CA ALA A 128 -7.50 -22.84 -13.64
C ALA A 128 -6.58 -23.97 -13.11
N ALA A 129 -5.64 -24.43 -13.92
CA ALA A 129 -4.61 -25.39 -13.55
C ALA A 129 -3.29 -25.01 -14.24
N PRO A 130 -2.42 -24.22 -13.59
CA PRO A 130 -1.13 -23.88 -14.17
C PRO A 130 -0.24 -25.14 -14.17
N THR A 131 -0.02 -25.73 -15.34
CA THR A 131 1.00 -26.77 -15.50
C THR A 131 2.37 -26.10 -15.58
N PRO A 132 3.35 -26.47 -14.72
CA PRO A 132 4.72 -26.00 -14.86
C PRO A 132 5.24 -26.27 -16.28
N ARG A 133 6.08 -25.36 -16.79
CA ARG A 133 6.74 -25.59 -18.08
C ARG A 133 7.55 -26.90 -18.03
N PRO A 134 7.73 -27.60 -19.16
CA PRO A 134 8.65 -28.73 -19.21
C PRO A 134 10.02 -28.33 -18.65
N HIS A 135 10.59 -29.20 -17.81
CA HIS A 135 11.86 -28.97 -17.12
C HIS A 135 11.85 -27.82 -16.10
N VAL A 136 10.69 -27.37 -15.62
CA VAL A 136 10.62 -26.45 -14.47
C VAL A 136 10.01 -27.16 -13.27
N LEU A 137 10.80 -27.30 -12.21
CA LEU A 137 10.32 -27.79 -10.92
C LEU A 137 9.80 -26.62 -10.10
N VAL A 138 8.53 -26.69 -9.70
CA VAL A 138 7.96 -25.74 -8.74
C VAL A 138 7.87 -26.42 -7.38
N ARG A 139 8.56 -25.88 -6.38
CA ARG A 139 8.57 -26.42 -5.02
C ARG A 139 8.52 -25.30 -3.98
N ARG A 140 8.07 -25.63 -2.78
CA ARG A 140 8.17 -24.71 -1.65
C ARG A 140 9.64 -24.50 -1.30
N ALA A 141 10.01 -23.24 -1.06
CA ALA A 141 11.34 -22.91 -0.59
C ALA A 141 11.51 -23.27 0.89
N THR A 142 12.73 -23.54 1.29
CA THR A 142 13.12 -23.86 2.66
C THR A 142 14.30 -22.98 3.09
N LEU A 143 14.66 -23.02 4.38
CA LEU A 143 15.85 -22.31 4.85
C LEU A 143 17.15 -22.79 4.18
N ALA A 144 17.18 -24.01 3.63
CA ALA A 144 18.33 -24.49 2.86
C ALA A 144 18.56 -23.68 1.57
N ASP A 145 17.53 -23.01 1.05
CA ASP A 145 17.61 -22.18 -0.17
C ASP A 145 18.12 -20.76 0.11
N LEU A 146 18.28 -20.37 1.39
CA LEU A 146 18.64 -19.00 1.78
C LEU A 146 19.93 -18.49 1.11
N PRO A 147 21.05 -19.25 1.06
CA PRO A 147 22.27 -18.75 0.43
C PRO A 147 22.07 -18.36 -1.04
N GLN A 148 21.45 -19.26 -1.82
CA GLN A 148 21.22 -19.04 -3.26
C GLN A 148 20.24 -17.88 -3.50
N LEU A 149 19.23 -17.72 -2.64
CA LEU A 149 18.29 -16.61 -2.74
C LEU A 149 18.91 -15.27 -2.38
N VAL A 150 19.82 -15.23 -1.39
CA VAL A 150 20.59 -14.02 -1.07
C VAL A 150 21.41 -13.60 -2.29
N ASP A 151 22.10 -14.55 -2.93
CA ASP A 151 22.91 -14.26 -4.12
C ASP A 151 22.02 -13.79 -5.29
N PHE A 152 20.89 -14.47 -5.53
CA PHE A 152 19.91 -14.09 -6.55
C PHE A 152 19.41 -12.65 -6.36
N TYR A 153 18.99 -12.29 -5.14
CA TYR A 153 18.50 -10.95 -4.86
C TYR A 153 19.62 -9.91 -4.82
N ALA A 154 20.85 -10.26 -4.44
CA ALA A 154 21.97 -9.30 -4.47
C ALA A 154 22.23 -8.77 -5.89
N ALA A 155 21.99 -9.60 -6.91
CA ALA A 155 22.15 -9.23 -8.32
C ALA A 155 20.93 -8.52 -8.94
N ALA A 156 19.83 -8.32 -8.19
CA ALA A 156 18.55 -7.84 -8.74
C ALA A 156 18.44 -6.31 -8.92
N GLY A 157 19.55 -5.58 -8.96
CA GLY A 157 19.59 -4.13 -9.14
C GLY A 157 18.74 -3.39 -8.11
N HIS A 158 17.75 -2.62 -8.56
CA HIS A 158 16.84 -1.86 -7.68
C HIS A 158 15.90 -2.75 -6.85
N MET A 159 15.78 -4.04 -7.19
CA MET A 159 15.03 -5.02 -6.42
C MET A 159 15.92 -5.81 -5.45
N ALA A 160 17.16 -5.37 -5.22
CA ALA A 160 18.04 -6.01 -4.26
C ALA A 160 17.41 -6.08 -2.86
N ARG A 161 17.77 -7.13 -2.12
CA ARG A 161 17.26 -7.41 -0.77
C ARG A 161 18.41 -7.72 0.15
N ALA A 162 18.35 -7.18 1.37
CA ALA A 162 19.23 -7.62 2.44
C ALA A 162 18.88 -9.05 2.86
N LYS A 163 19.85 -9.81 3.38
CA LYS A 163 19.65 -11.19 3.84
C LYS A 163 18.43 -11.36 4.75
N ALA A 164 18.26 -10.47 5.74
CA ALA A 164 17.12 -10.53 6.67
C ALA A 164 15.76 -10.45 5.96
N ALA A 165 15.67 -9.68 4.87
CA ALA A 165 14.45 -9.54 4.07
C ALA A 165 14.15 -10.78 3.20
N VAL A 166 15.16 -11.60 2.92
CA VAL A 166 15.02 -12.89 2.21
C VAL A 166 14.69 -14.03 3.18
N GLU A 167 15.31 -14.02 4.36
CA GLU A 167 15.16 -15.06 5.38
C GLU A 167 13.75 -15.08 6.00
N GLN A 168 13.19 -13.90 6.31
CA GLN A 168 11.90 -13.81 7.00
C GLN A 168 10.72 -14.45 6.20
N PRO A 169 10.60 -14.25 4.87
CA PRO A 169 9.63 -14.98 4.06
C PRO A 169 9.80 -16.50 4.07
N LEU A 170 11.04 -17.02 4.08
CA LEU A 170 11.32 -18.46 4.13
C LEU A 170 10.83 -19.09 5.43
N GLN A 171 11.03 -18.41 6.56
CA GLN A 171 10.51 -18.84 7.86
C GLN A 171 8.97 -18.87 7.89
N SER A 172 8.32 -17.95 7.17
CA SER A 172 6.85 -17.92 7.04
C SER A 172 6.28 -18.93 6.03
N THR A 173 7.12 -19.69 5.33
CA THR A 173 6.76 -20.72 4.34
C THR A 173 5.94 -20.23 3.14
N ARG A 174 5.99 -18.92 2.84
CA ARG A 174 5.20 -18.28 1.77
C ARG A 174 5.94 -18.17 0.44
N LEU A 175 7.15 -18.70 0.35
CA LEU A 175 7.98 -18.62 -0.85
C LEU A 175 7.94 -19.95 -1.61
N TRP A 176 7.72 -19.86 -2.93
CA TRP A 176 7.84 -20.97 -3.87
C TRP A 176 8.96 -20.66 -4.87
N LEU A 177 9.75 -21.66 -5.23
CA LEU A 177 10.80 -21.57 -6.23
C LEU A 177 10.33 -22.26 -7.50
N ALA A 178 10.65 -21.65 -8.64
CA ALA A 178 10.53 -22.26 -9.95
C ALA A 178 11.95 -22.42 -10.52
N GLU A 179 12.45 -23.65 -10.53
CA GLU A 179 13.82 -23.97 -10.91
C GLU A 179 13.82 -24.66 -12.28
N LYS A 180 14.59 -24.13 -13.23
CA LYS A 180 14.82 -24.80 -14.50
C LYS A 180 15.81 -25.95 -14.28
N GLN A 181 15.42 -27.17 -14.62
CA GLN A 181 16.28 -28.35 -14.62
C GLN A 181 17.04 -28.41 -15.95
N GLY A 182 18.37 -28.39 -15.89
CA GLY A 182 19.29 -28.36 -17.03
C GLY A 182 20.32 -27.26 -16.88
#